data_AF-A0A4Q3RM81-F1
#
_entry.id   AF-A0A4Q3RM81-F1
#
_cell.length_a   1.000
_cell.length_b   1.000
_cell.length_c   1.000
_cell.angle_alpha   90.00
_cell.angle_beta   90.00
_cell.angle_gamma   90.00
#
_symmetry.space_group_name_H-M   'P 1'
#
loop_
_entity.id
_entity.type
_entity.pdbx_description
1 polymer ?
#
loop_
_entity_poly.entity_id
_entity_poly.type
_entity_poly.pdbx_seq_one_letter_code
_entity_poly.pdbx_strand_id
1 'polypeptide(L)'
;MSTQNQIGFITNKIQELQTAILQIHSNSLLKLPTSVVETMHVDELGCVWIAVNKPTQYLHEFDRSFHVALNYYRKGKPFYLNSYGIARVVIDPEEMNNIPAELRQELTSDKLLLCVR
;
A
#
# COMPACT_ATOMS: atom_id res chain seq x y z
N MET A 1 3.94 27.11 -7.28
CA MET A 1 4.08 25.68 -7.64
C MET A 1 2.80 24.99 -7.20
N SER A 2 1.95 24.58 -8.12
CA SER A 2 0.63 24.01 -7.82
C SER A 2 0.78 22.63 -7.17
N THR A 3 -0.05 22.32 -6.16
CA THR A 3 -0.08 21.04 -5.43
C THR A 3 -0.12 19.82 -6.34
N GLN A 4 -0.74 19.92 -7.51
CA GLN A 4 -0.81 18.86 -8.51
C GLN A 4 0.56 18.46 -9.10
N ASN A 5 1.50 19.40 -9.24
CA ASN A 5 2.86 19.09 -9.69
C ASN A 5 3.67 18.33 -8.63
N GLN A 6 3.34 18.51 -7.35
CA GLN A 6 4.03 17.81 -6.27
C GLN A 6 3.57 16.35 -6.14
N ILE A 7 2.27 16.08 -6.37
CA ILE A 7 1.74 14.71 -6.37
C ILE A 7 2.42 13.88 -7.47
N GLY A 8 2.46 14.39 -8.71
CA GLY A 8 3.13 13.68 -9.81
C GLY A 8 4.61 13.41 -9.54
N PHE A 9 5.33 14.35 -8.93
CA PHE A 9 6.72 14.15 -8.53
C PHE A 9 6.88 13.02 -7.50
N ILE A 10 6.05 13.00 -6.45
CA ILE A 10 6.10 11.98 -5.39
C ILE A 10 5.71 10.62 -5.96
N THR A 11 4.65 10.55 -6.78
CA THR A 11 4.23 9.32 -7.48
C THR A 11 5.36 8.74 -8.30
N ASN A 12 6.05 9.55 -9.10
CA ASN A 12 7.20 9.09 -9.88
C ASN A 12 8.34 8.57 -8.98
N LYS A 13 8.57 9.19 -7.83
CA LYS A 13 9.59 8.74 -6.86
C LYS A 13 9.23 7.41 -6.20
N ILE A 14 7.96 7.22 -5.86
CA ILE A 14 7.43 5.95 -5.33
C ILE A 14 7.60 4.85 -6.38
N GLN A 15 7.19 5.11 -7.62
CA GLN A 15 7.34 4.17 -8.73
C GLN A 15 8.81 3.87 -9.07
N GLU A 16 9.73 4.82 -8.86
CA GLU A 16 11.16 4.60 -9.07
C GLU A 16 11.79 3.68 -8.00
N LEU A 17 11.34 3.81 -6.75
CA LEU A 17 11.81 2.99 -5.62
C LEU A 17 11.16 1.62 -5.57
N GLN A 18 9.86 1.51 -5.89
CA GLN A 18 8.98 0.32 -5.90
C GLN A 18 8.85 -0.43 -4.57
N THR A 19 9.95 -0.65 -3.86
CA THR A 19 9.99 -1.42 -2.62
C THR A 19 9.90 -0.49 -1.40
N ALA A 20 9.03 -0.84 -0.46
CA ALA A 20 8.89 -0.16 0.81
C ALA A 20 8.88 -1.14 1.99
N ILE A 21 9.28 -0.66 3.16
CA ILE A 21 9.00 -1.32 4.43
C ILE A 21 7.66 -0.77 4.94
N LEU A 22 6.66 -1.64 5.02
CA LEU A 22 5.35 -1.36 5.60
C LEU A 22 5.42 -1.53 7.12
N GLN A 23 5.18 -0.45 7.85
CA GLN A 23 5.03 -0.45 9.29
C GLN A 23 3.61 -0.08 9.67
N ILE A 24 3.00 -0.86 10.57
CA ILE A 24 1.62 -0.66 10.99
C ILE A 24 1.59 -0.09 12.40
N HIS A 25 0.94 1.06 12.52
CA HIS A 25 0.73 1.82 13.74
C HIS A 25 -0.73 1.67 14.19
N SER A 26 -1.14 0.43 14.48
CA SER A 26 -2.40 0.14 15.17
C SER A 26 -2.12 -0.44 16.56
N ASN A 27 -2.97 -0.07 17.52
CA ASN A 27 -2.98 -0.62 18.87
C ASN A 27 -3.80 -1.91 18.98
N SER A 28 -4.34 -2.41 17.86
CA SER A 28 -5.12 -3.64 17.82
C SER A 28 -4.25 -4.87 18.08
N LEU A 29 -4.83 -5.85 18.80
CA LEU A 29 -4.18 -7.11 19.14
C LEU A 29 -3.84 -7.93 17.88
N LEU A 30 -4.70 -7.84 16.86
CA LEU A 30 -4.49 -8.41 15.54
C LEU A 30 -4.03 -7.30 14.59
N LYS A 31 -2.73 -7.31 14.27
CA LYS A 31 -2.12 -6.40 13.29
C LYS A 31 -1.26 -7.19 12.32
N LEU A 32 -1.21 -6.77 11.06
CA LEU A 32 -0.29 -7.39 10.12
C LEU A 32 1.15 -7.10 10.59
N PRO A 33 2.09 -8.03 10.38
CA PRO A 33 3.48 -7.81 10.74
C PRO A 33 4.10 -6.72 9.85
N THR A 34 5.12 -6.05 10.38
CA THR A 34 6.01 -5.23 9.56
C THR A 34 6.61 -6.10 8.46
N SER A 35 6.48 -5.68 7.21
CA SER A 35 6.89 -6.48 6.06
C SER A 35 7.49 -5.61 4.97
N VAL A 36 8.30 -6.23 4.11
CA VAL A 36 8.75 -5.61 2.86
C VAL A 36 7.65 -5.83 1.83
N VAL A 37 7.19 -4.74 1.22
CA VAL A 37 6.11 -4.73 0.24
C VAL A 37 6.57 -4.07 -1.05
N GLU A 38 5.93 -4.46 -2.15
CA GLU A 38 6.09 -3.81 -3.44
C GLU A 38 4.87 -2.94 -3.73
N THR A 39 5.13 -1.73 -4.21
CA THR A 39 4.11 -0.84 -4.72
C THR A 39 3.76 -1.28 -6.13
N MET A 40 2.50 -1.69 -6.27
CA MET A 40 1.98 -2.22 -7.52
C MET A 40 1.46 -1.11 -8.41
N HIS A 41 0.76 -0.13 -7.82
CA HIS A 41 0.18 0.98 -8.57
C HIS A 41 0.05 2.22 -7.68
N VAL A 42 0.05 3.40 -8.30
CA VAL A 42 -0.23 4.66 -7.61
C VAL A 42 -1.19 5.47 -8.48
N ASP A 43 -2.38 5.77 -7.94
CA ASP A 43 -3.42 6.48 -8.68
C ASP A 43 -3.10 7.98 -8.81
N GLU A 44 -3.81 8.66 -9.71
CA GLU A 44 -3.74 10.13 -9.89
C GLU A 44 -4.08 10.93 -8.62
N LEU A 45 -4.82 10.31 -7.69
CA LEU A 45 -5.19 10.88 -6.40
C LEU A 45 -4.11 10.69 -5.31
N GLY A 46 -3.00 10.02 -5.64
CA GLY A 46 -1.91 9.71 -4.69
C GLY A 46 -2.15 8.47 -3.83
N CYS A 47 -3.18 7.68 -4.14
CA CYS A 47 -3.44 6.41 -3.46
C CYS A 47 -2.40 5.37 -3.89
N VAL A 48 -1.72 4.75 -2.93
CA VAL A 48 -0.72 3.71 -3.17
C VAL A 48 -1.36 2.33 -2.97
N TRP A 49 -1.28 1.49 -3.99
CA TRP A 49 -1.76 0.12 -3.95
C TRP A 49 -0.61 -0.85 -3.69
N ILE A 50 -0.73 -1.65 -2.63
CA ILE A 50 0.25 -2.66 -2.24
C ILE A 50 -0.45 -4.00 -2.02
N ALA A 51 0.26 -5.09 -2.32
CA ALA A 51 -0.18 -6.44 -2.01
C ALA A 51 0.61 -6.98 -0.82
N VAL A 52 -0.07 -7.55 0.16
CA VAL A 52 0.54 -8.17 1.34
C VAL A 52 0.04 -9.61 1.51
N ASN A 53 0.86 -10.48 2.08
CA ASN A 53 0.42 -11.85 2.34
C ASN A 53 -0.75 -11.86 3.31
N LYS A 54 -1.78 -12.65 2.97
CA LYS A 54 -2.95 -12.79 3.82
C LYS A 54 -2.56 -13.53 5.11
N PRO A 55 -2.80 -12.93 6.29
CA PRO A 55 -2.62 -13.66 7.53
C PRO A 55 -3.65 -14.80 7.59
N THR A 56 -3.21 -15.97 8.03
CA THR A 56 -4.06 -17.16 8.13
C THR A 56 -5.18 -17.02 9.18
N GLN A 57 -5.08 -16.00 10.05
CA GLN A 57 -6.01 -15.72 11.12
C GLN A 57 -7.03 -14.66 10.69
N TYR A 58 -8.28 -14.87 11.13
CA TYR A 58 -9.52 -14.20 10.75
C TYR A 58 -9.40 -12.74 10.29
N LEU A 59 -9.39 -12.55 8.97
CA LEU A 59 -9.41 -11.23 8.31
C LEU A 59 -10.50 -10.28 8.82
N HIS A 60 -11.62 -10.85 9.26
CA HIS A 60 -12.78 -10.11 9.72
C HIS A 60 -12.56 -9.42 11.07
N GLU A 61 -11.55 -9.86 11.84
CA GLU A 61 -11.19 -9.29 13.13
C GLU A 61 -10.13 -8.18 13.01
N PHE A 62 -9.54 -7.99 11.82
CA PHE A 62 -8.62 -6.89 11.58
C PHE A 62 -9.39 -5.58 11.38
N ASP A 63 -8.77 -4.49 11.83
CA ASP A 63 -9.26 -3.15 11.49
C ASP A 63 -9.32 -3.00 9.97
N ARG A 64 -10.47 -2.55 9.47
CA ARG A 64 -10.64 -2.26 8.03
C ARG A 64 -9.70 -1.15 7.56
N SER A 65 -9.32 -0.25 8.47
CA SER A 65 -8.35 0.81 8.23
C SER A 65 -7.42 1.02 9.42
N PHE A 66 -6.15 1.28 9.14
CA PHE A 66 -5.13 1.48 10.16
C PHE A 66 -4.04 2.44 9.68
N HIS A 67 -3.41 3.14 10.62
CA HIS A 67 -2.29 4.02 10.30
C HIS A 67 -1.06 3.21 9.91
N VAL A 68 -0.39 3.63 8.84
CA VAL A 68 0.81 2.99 8.34
C VAL A 68 1.90 3.99 8.00
N ALA A 69 3.13 3.52 8.04
CA ALA A 69 4.27 4.17 7.43
C ALA A 69 4.85 3.28 6.33
N LEU A 70 5.10 3.87 5.16
CA LEU A 70 5.78 3.24 4.03
C LEU A 70 7.15 3.90 3.89
N ASN A 71 8.20 3.14 4.19
CA ASN A 71 9.57 3.61 4.06
C ASN A 71 10.18 3.03 2.79
N TYR A 72 10.23 3.83 1.73
CA TYR A 72 10.76 3.45 0.43
C TYR A 72 12.27 3.59 0.38
N TYR A 73 12.92 2.52 -0.06
CA TYR A 73 14.36 2.49 -0.25
C TYR A 73 14.72 1.49 -1.33
N ARG A 74 15.63 1.89 -2.23
CA ARG A 74 16.18 1.01 -3.27
C ARG A 74 17.69 1.24 -3.38
N LYS A 75 18.46 0.16 -3.27
CA LYS A 75 19.91 0.21 -3.45
C LYS A 75 20.25 0.79 -4.83
N GLY A 76 21.16 1.76 -4.86
CA GLY A 76 21.58 2.45 -6.08
C GLY A 76 20.80 3.72 -6.41
N LYS A 77 19.78 4.08 -5.62
CA LYS A 77 19.11 5.38 -5.71
C LYS A 77 19.65 6.34 -4.65
N PRO A 78 19.90 7.63 -4.97
CA PRO A 78 20.49 8.59 -4.04
C PRO A 78 19.47 9.20 -3.06
N PHE A 79 18.29 8.62 -2.95
CA PHE A 79 17.19 9.15 -2.15
C PHE A 79 16.37 8.02 -1.53
N TYR A 80 15.65 8.36 -0.47
CA TYR A 80 14.63 7.54 0.17
C TYR A 80 13.37 8.40 0.35
N LEU A 81 12.23 7.75 0.55
CA LEU A 81 10.95 8.44 0.76
C LEU A 81 10.19 7.76 1.89
N ASN A 82 9.77 8.54 2.88
CA ASN A 82 8.90 8.04 3.94
C ASN A 82 7.53 8.67 3.76
N SER A 83 6.51 7.83 3.59
CA SER A 83 5.12 8.25 3.50
C SER A 83 4.35 7.73 4.71
N TYR A 84 3.47 8.56 5.25
CA TYR A 84 2.56 8.20 6.33
C TYR A 84 1.14 8.34 5.81
N GLY A 85 0.29 7.37 6.12
CA GLY A 85 -1.07 7.37 5.63
C GLY A 85 -1.96 6.40 6.38
N ILE A 86 -3.19 6.30 5.92
CA ILE A 86 -4.16 5.32 6.40
C ILE A 86 -4.26 4.23 5.33
N ALA A 87 -3.86 3.01 5.69
CA ALA A 87 -4.11 1.84 4.86
C ALA A 87 -5.53 1.36 5.09
N ARG A 88 -6.21 0.96 4.01
CA ARG A 88 -7.51 0.30 4.05
C ARG A 88 -7.42 -1.05 3.34
N VAL A 89 -7.95 -2.08 3.97
CA VAL A 89 -8.01 -3.43 3.38
C VAL A 89 -9.15 -3.47 2.37
N VAL A 90 -8.85 -3.87 1.14
CA VAL A 90 -9.85 -4.00 0.07
C VAL A 90 -10.37 -5.43 0.05
N ILE A 91 -11.55 -5.63 0.64
CA ILE A 91 -12.21 -6.94 0.79
C ILE A 91 -13.61 -6.98 0.17
N ASP A 92 -14.17 -5.81 -0.15
CA ASP A 92 -15.52 -5.72 -0.68
C ASP A 92 -15.54 -6.13 -2.17
N PRO A 93 -16.43 -7.06 -2.58
CA PRO A 93 -16.48 -7.55 -3.96
C PRO A 93 -16.71 -6.45 -5.00
N GLU A 94 -17.47 -5.42 -4.65
CA GLU A 94 -17.70 -4.26 -5.53
C GLU A 94 -16.44 -3.42 -5.73
N GLU A 95 -15.63 -3.27 -4.67
CA GLU A 95 -14.36 -2.56 -4.78
C GLU A 95 -13.36 -3.37 -5.58
N MET A 96 -13.32 -4.69 -5.39
CA MET A 96 -12.49 -5.62 -6.17
C MET A 96 -12.75 -5.53 -7.68
N ASN A 97 -13.99 -5.29 -8.09
CA ASN A 97 -14.33 -5.10 -9.50
C ASN A 97 -13.78 -3.79 -10.09
N ASN A 98 -13.65 -2.75 -9.25
CA ASN A 98 -13.14 -1.43 -9.64
C ASN A 98 -11.62 -1.29 -9.54
N ILE A 99 -10.92 -2.34 -9.12
CA ILE A 99 -9.46 -2.33 -9.04
C ILE A 99 -8.85 -2.30 -10.46
N PRO A 100 -7.80 -1.49 -10.70
CA PRO A 100 -7.01 -1.51 -11.92
C PRO A 100 -6.68 -2.93 -12.38
N ALA A 101 -6.80 -3.18 -13.69
CA ALA A 101 -6.64 -4.53 -14.27
C ALA A 101 -5.28 -5.17 -13.91
N GLU A 102 -4.24 -4.35 -13.77
CA GLU A 102 -2.87 -4.72 -13.39
C GLU A 102 -2.80 -5.41 -12.02
N LEU A 103 -3.69 -5.04 -11.08
CA LEU A 103 -3.68 -5.56 -9.72
C LEU A 103 -4.56 -6.81 -9.55
N ARG A 104 -5.38 -7.15 -10.55
CA ARG A 104 -6.27 -8.32 -10.49
C ARG A 104 -5.51 -9.63 -10.42
N GLN A 105 -4.28 -9.67 -10.93
CA GLN A 105 -3.42 -10.85 -10.88
C GLN A 105 -3.04 -11.22 -9.44
N GLU A 106 -2.81 -10.23 -8.59
CA GLU A 106 -2.42 -10.42 -7.18
C GLU A 106 -3.56 -10.97 -6.31
N LEU A 107 -4.81 -10.65 -6.65
CA LEU A 107 -6.01 -11.17 -5.99
C LEU A 107 -6.15 -12.70 -6.12
N THR A 108 -5.52 -13.29 -7.14
CA THR A 108 -5.55 -14.74 -7.37
C THR A 108 -4.57 -15.48 -6.44
N SER A 109 -3.65 -14.77 -5.79
CA SER A 109 -2.46 -15.33 -5.11
C SER A 109 -2.56 -15.42 -3.58
N ASP A 110 -3.76 -15.48 -3.01
CA ASP A 110 -3.99 -15.42 -1.55
C ASP A 110 -3.32 -14.21 -0.86
N LYS A 111 -3.23 -13.10 -1.60
CA LYS A 111 -2.73 -11.82 -1.10
C LYS A 111 -3.90 -10.89 -0.78
N LEU A 112 -3.68 -10.02 0.18
CA LEU A 112 -4.54 -8.89 0.49
C LEU A 112 -4.06 -7.66 -0.24
N LEU A 113 -5.00 -6.92 -0.83
CA LEU A 113 -4.73 -5.60 -1.36
C LEU A 113 -5.02 -4.55 -0.28
N LEU A 114 -4.04 -3.66 -0.10
CA LEU A 114 -4.18 -2.47 0.73
C LEU A 114 -4.11 -1.23 -0.17
N CYS A 115 -5.03 -0.30 0.06
CA CYS A 115 -5.01 1.03 -0.51
C CYS A 115 -4.57 2.01 0.59
N VAL A 116 -3.43 2.69 0.39
CA VAL A 116 -2.86 3.64 1.35
C VAL A 116 -3.06 5.06 0.85
N ARG A 117 -3.66 5.91 1.68
CA ARG A 117 -3.96 7.31 1.38
C ARG A 117 -3.41 8.26 2.43
#